data_AF-A0A6B3KQL7-F1
#
_entry.id   AF-A0A6B3KQL7-F1
#
_cell.length_a   1.000
_cell.length_b   1.000
_cell.length_c   1.000
_cell.angle_alpha   90.00
_cell.angle_beta   90.00
_cell.angle_gamma   90.00
#
_symmetry.space_group_name_H-M   'P 1'
#
loop_
_entity.id
_entity.type
_entity.pdbx_description
1 polymer ?
#
loop_
_entity_poly.entity_id
_entity_poly.type
_entity_poly.pdbx_seq_one_letter_code
_entity_poly.pdbx_strand_id
1 'polypeptide(L)'
;QFGRYLTIAASRDGLPTNLQGLWLENNDPPWMSDYHSDVNLQMNYWLADPSGLGNCVDALTRYCLAQLPSWTRITQTHFNDPRNRFRNTSGKIAGWTVAISTNPFGGNGWYWHPAGNAWLCDSLW
;
A
#
# COMPACT_ATOMS: atom_id res chain seq x y z
N GLN A 1 15.47 -15.84 -11.21
CA GLN A 1 16.55 -14.84 -11.35
C GLN A 1 16.02 -13.46 -11.72
N PHE A 2 15.17 -13.34 -12.75
CA PHE A 2 14.63 -12.03 -13.16
C PHE A 2 13.81 -11.29 -12.08
N GLY A 3 12.95 -11.98 -11.31
CA GLY A 3 12.22 -11.35 -10.19
C GLY A 3 13.13 -10.68 -9.15
N ARG A 4 14.23 -11.35 -8.76
CA ARG A 4 15.24 -10.77 -7.85
C ARG A 4 15.86 -9.50 -8.44
N TYR A 5 16.20 -9.53 -9.72
CA TYR A 5 16.72 -8.37 -10.43
C TYR A 5 15.73 -7.20 -10.39
N LEU A 6 14.44 -7.44 -10.65
CA LEU A 6 13.42 -6.41 -10.60
C LEU A 6 13.24 -5.83 -9.19
N THR A 7 13.21 -6.67 -8.15
CA THR A 7 13.12 -6.21 -6.75
C THR A 7 14.31 -5.31 -6.37
N ILE A 8 15.53 -5.72 -6.73
CA ILE A 8 16.75 -4.93 -6.49
C ILE A 8 16.70 -3.60 -7.25
N ALA A 9 16.22 -3.60 -8.49
CA ALA A 9 16.15 -2.40 -9.31
C ALA A 9 15.09 -1.42 -8.80
N ALA A 10 13.93 -1.91 -8.37
CA ALA A 10 12.77 -1.08 -8.08
C ALA A 10 12.60 -0.67 -6.60
N SER A 11 13.15 -1.41 -5.64
CA SER A 11 12.81 -1.28 -4.21
C SER A 11 14.05 -1.15 -3.30
N ARG A 12 14.94 -0.20 -3.56
CA ARG A 12 16.11 0.09 -2.71
C ARG A 12 15.91 1.32 -1.82
N ASP A 13 16.09 2.51 -2.38
CA ASP A 13 16.24 3.73 -1.58
C ASP A 13 15.00 4.65 -1.64
N GLY A 14 14.12 4.43 -2.61
CA GLY A 14 12.95 5.28 -2.88
C GLY A 14 11.63 4.74 -2.33
N LEU A 15 10.60 4.86 -3.15
CA LEU A 15 9.28 4.28 -2.91
C LEU A 15 9.30 2.77 -3.18
N PRO A 16 8.33 2.00 -2.65
CA PRO A 16 8.18 0.60 -2.97
C PRO A 16 7.85 0.38 -4.45
N THR A 17 8.04 -0.86 -4.91
CA THR A 17 7.60 -1.31 -6.24
C THR A 17 6.08 -1.16 -6.34
N ASN A 18 5.61 -0.34 -7.28
CA ASN A 18 4.18 -0.20 -7.60
C ASN A 18 3.73 -1.27 -8.63
N LEU A 19 2.57 -1.11 -9.26
CA LEU A 19 2.06 -2.06 -10.27
C LEU A 19 3.00 -2.34 -11.47
N GLN A 20 3.89 -1.41 -11.81
CA GLN A 20 4.84 -1.54 -12.93
C GLN A 20 6.30 -1.27 -12.52
N GLY A 21 6.58 -1.22 -11.21
CA GLY A 21 7.89 -0.88 -10.67
C GLY A 21 8.32 0.55 -11.00
N LEU A 22 9.48 0.70 -11.64
CA LEU A 22 10.02 2.00 -12.07
C LEU A 22 9.82 2.26 -13.57
N TRP A 23 9.18 1.34 -14.28
CA TRP A 23 9.13 1.33 -15.74
C TRP A 23 7.74 1.70 -16.21
N LEU A 24 7.62 2.92 -16.73
CA LEU A 24 6.39 3.44 -17.31
C LEU A 24 6.69 4.04 -18.69
N GLU A 25 5.84 3.74 -19.66
CA GLU A 25 5.99 4.23 -21.03
C GLU A 25 5.18 5.51 -21.31
N ASN A 26 4.18 5.81 -20.48
CA ASN A 26 3.24 6.90 -20.70
C ASN A 26 2.71 7.47 -19.37
N ASN A 27 1.97 8.58 -19.45
CA ASN A 27 1.40 9.30 -18.30
C ASN A 27 -0.03 8.87 -17.93
N ASP A 28 -0.62 7.92 -18.66
CA ASP A 28 -1.93 7.33 -18.35
C ASP A 28 -1.82 5.80 -18.27
N PRO A 29 -0.95 5.29 -17.37
CA PRO A 29 -0.71 3.86 -17.30
C PRO A 29 -1.96 3.13 -16.77
N PRO A 30 -2.16 1.86 -17.13
CA PRO A 30 -3.21 1.04 -16.55
C PRO A 30 -3.22 1.11 -15.02
N TRP A 31 -4.39 1.41 -14.44
CA TRP A 31 -4.59 1.62 -13.00
C TRP A 31 -3.61 2.63 -12.37
N MET A 32 -3.23 3.66 -13.13
CA MET A 32 -2.33 4.74 -12.70
C MET A 32 -0.96 4.27 -12.21
N SER A 33 -0.60 3.01 -12.50
CA SER A 33 0.56 2.34 -11.91
C SER A 33 0.67 2.57 -10.39
N ASP A 34 -0.46 2.58 -9.71
CA ASP A 34 -0.55 2.95 -8.30
C ASP A 34 -0.09 1.82 -7.37
N TYR A 35 -0.34 2.00 -6.07
CA TYR A 35 -0.11 0.99 -5.06
C TYR A 35 -1.42 0.27 -4.74
N HIS A 36 -1.66 -0.85 -5.44
CA HIS A 36 -2.81 -1.72 -5.25
C HIS A 36 -2.60 -2.72 -4.10
N SER A 37 -3.36 -2.56 -3.02
CA SER A 37 -3.15 -3.23 -1.72
C SER A 37 -4.14 -4.36 -1.42
N ASP A 38 -4.86 -4.86 -2.42
CA ASP A 38 -5.73 -6.04 -2.31
C ASP A 38 -5.11 -7.33 -2.87
N VAL A 39 -3.90 -7.24 -3.43
CA VAL A 39 -2.98 -8.38 -3.68
C VAL A 39 -1.63 -7.91 -4.25
N ASN A 40 -1.63 -6.91 -5.15
CA ASN A 40 -0.46 -6.64 -6.00
C ASN A 40 0.75 -6.11 -5.24
N LEU A 41 0.53 -5.16 -4.33
CA LEU A 41 1.60 -4.59 -3.53
C LEU A 41 2.21 -5.66 -2.63
N GLN A 42 1.40 -6.53 -2.02
CA GLN A 42 1.89 -7.64 -1.20
C GLN A 42 2.67 -8.65 -2.05
N MET A 43 2.14 -8.98 -3.24
CA MET A 43 2.77 -9.90 -4.19
C MET A 43 4.17 -9.44 -4.61
N ASN A 44 4.39 -8.13 -4.76
CA ASN A 44 5.71 -7.57 -5.08
C ASN A 44 6.79 -7.94 -4.05
N TYR A 45 6.41 -8.29 -2.82
CA TYR A 45 7.32 -8.55 -1.71
C TYR A 45 7.35 -9.99 -1.21
N TRP A 46 6.47 -10.90 -1.68
CA TRP A 46 6.42 -12.30 -1.24
C TRP A 46 7.76 -13.04 -1.32
N LEU A 47 8.61 -12.68 -2.29
CA LEU A 47 9.90 -13.34 -2.50
C LEU A 47 11.09 -12.52 -1.98
N ALA A 48 10.89 -11.34 -1.38
CA ALA A 48 12.00 -10.50 -0.93
C ALA A 48 12.85 -11.23 0.12
N ASP A 49 12.25 -11.68 1.22
CA ASP A 49 12.97 -12.39 2.28
C ASP A 49 13.47 -13.77 1.86
N PRO A 50 12.65 -14.66 1.27
CA PRO A 50 13.12 -15.98 0.82
C PRO A 50 14.27 -15.93 -0.20
N SER A 51 14.45 -14.81 -0.90
CA SER A 51 15.52 -14.64 -1.88
C SER A 51 16.75 -13.86 -1.36
N GLY A 52 16.81 -13.57 -0.06
CA GLY A 52 17.91 -12.85 0.57
C GLY A 52 17.92 -11.36 0.23
N LEU A 53 16.76 -10.76 -0.01
CA LEU A 53 16.56 -9.35 -0.38
C LEU A 53 15.76 -8.58 0.67
N GLY A 54 15.82 -8.96 1.96
CA GLY A 54 15.03 -8.33 3.02
C GLY A 54 15.21 -6.82 3.14
N ASN A 55 16.42 -6.29 2.89
CA ASN A 55 16.66 -4.83 2.85
C ASN A 55 15.83 -4.12 1.76
N CYS A 56 15.33 -4.82 0.74
CA CYS A 56 14.45 -4.23 -0.25
C CYS A 56 13.04 -3.97 0.30
N VAL A 57 12.64 -4.64 1.39
CA VAL A 57 11.36 -4.42 2.08
C VAL A 57 11.34 -3.07 2.82
N ASP A 58 12.51 -2.52 3.17
CA ASP A 58 12.62 -1.23 3.88
C ASP A 58 11.94 -0.07 3.13
N ALA A 59 11.89 -0.13 1.79
CA ALA A 59 11.15 0.86 1.00
C ALA A 59 9.64 0.79 1.26
N LEU A 60 9.07 -0.42 1.36
CA LEU A 60 7.66 -0.63 1.73
C LEU A 60 7.41 -0.16 3.17
N THR A 61 8.30 -0.52 4.10
CA THR A 61 8.20 -0.12 5.52
C THR A 61 8.17 1.41 5.64
N ARG A 62 9.11 2.11 5.01
CA ARG A 62 9.17 3.59 5.01
C ARG A 62 7.94 4.21 4.36
N TYR A 63 7.45 3.65 3.26
CA TYR A 63 6.21 4.10 2.63
C TYR A 63 5.04 3.99 3.59
N CYS A 64 4.78 2.82 4.17
CA CYS A 64 3.67 2.61 5.11
C CYS A 64 3.74 3.58 6.31
N LEU A 65 4.93 3.78 6.88
CA LEU A 65 5.12 4.71 7.99
C LEU A 65 4.87 6.17 7.58
N ALA A 66 5.31 6.58 6.39
CA ALA A 66 5.08 7.93 5.87
C ALA A 66 3.59 8.19 5.58
N GLN A 67 2.85 7.17 5.12
CA GLN A 67 1.43 7.32 4.79
C GLN A 67 0.51 7.23 6.02
N LEU A 68 0.94 6.55 7.08
CA LEU A 68 0.15 6.24 8.27
C LEU A 68 -0.63 7.44 8.83
N PRO A 69 -0.06 8.66 9.01
CA PRO A 69 -0.81 9.81 9.49
C PRO A 69 -1.96 10.22 8.56
N SER A 70 -1.74 10.20 7.24
CA SER A 70 -2.75 10.54 6.25
C SER A 70 -3.86 9.49 6.21
N TRP A 71 -3.49 8.21 6.14
CA TRP A 71 -4.44 7.09 6.13
C TRP A 71 -5.29 7.02 7.39
N THR A 72 -4.69 7.29 8.56
CA THR A 72 -5.42 7.38 9.83
C THR A 72 -6.46 8.50 9.79
N ARG A 73 -6.04 9.71 9.39
CA ARG A 73 -6.95 10.87 9.30
C ARG A 73 -8.10 10.60 8.35
N ILE A 74 -7.81 10.14 7.13
CA ILE A 74 -8.81 9.88 6.09
C ILE A 74 -9.78 8.79 6.58
N THR A 75 -9.27 7.68 7.13
CA THR A 75 -10.11 6.59 7.67
C THR A 75 -11.04 7.12 8.75
N GLN A 76 -10.51 7.84 9.74
CA GLN A 76 -11.31 8.36 10.85
C GLN A 76 -12.37 9.35 10.36
N THR A 77 -12.03 10.27 9.45
CA THR A 77 -13.00 11.20 8.86
C THR A 77 -14.11 10.47 8.11
N HIS A 78 -13.77 9.45 7.31
CA HIS A 78 -14.76 8.74 6.50
C HIS A 78 -15.60 7.74 7.30
N PHE A 79 -14.99 6.96 8.19
CA PHE A 79 -15.66 5.84 8.85
C PHE A 79 -16.39 6.27 10.13
N ASN A 80 -16.04 7.43 10.71
CA ASN A 80 -16.85 8.04 11.76
C ASN A 80 -18.02 8.87 11.20
N ASP A 81 -18.14 9.05 9.88
CA ASP A 81 -19.33 9.66 9.29
C ASP A 81 -20.53 8.69 9.41
N PRO A 82 -21.63 9.10 10.08
CA PRO A 82 -22.79 8.24 10.28
C PRO A 82 -23.48 7.81 8.98
N ARG A 83 -23.21 8.48 7.86
CA ARG A 83 -23.75 8.15 6.53
C ARG A 83 -22.92 7.09 5.81
N ASN A 84 -21.69 6.82 6.27
CA ASN A 84 -20.82 5.84 5.63
C ASN A 84 -21.26 4.41 5.95
N ARG A 85 -21.23 3.51 4.97
CA ARG A 85 -21.56 2.09 5.15
C ARG A 85 -20.46 1.28 5.86
N PHE A 86 -19.23 1.78 5.87
CA PHE A 86 -18.09 1.15 6.55
C PHE A 86 -17.94 1.61 8.01
N ARG A 87 -18.88 2.44 8.51
CA ARG A 87 -18.91 2.82 9.92
C ARG A 87 -19.09 1.59 10.80
N ASN A 88 -18.39 1.55 11.94
CA ASN A 88 -18.65 0.53 12.95
C ASN A 88 -19.89 0.89 13.79
N THR A 89 -20.40 -0.09 14.53
CA THR A 89 -21.59 0.08 15.40
C THR A 89 -21.33 0.98 16.60
N SER A 90 -20.07 1.17 17.00
CA SER A 90 -19.71 2.07 18.11
C SER A 90 -19.59 3.54 17.69
N GLY A 91 -19.66 3.84 16.39
CA GLY A 91 -19.53 5.22 15.86
C GLY A 91 -18.15 5.83 16.04
N LYS A 92 -17.13 5.04 16.41
CA LYS A 92 -15.76 5.51 16.66
C LYS A 92 -14.73 4.47 16.23
N ILE A 93 -13.91 4.83 15.24
CA ILE A 93 -12.73 4.10 14.80
C ILE A 93 -11.47 4.77 15.40
N ALA A 94 -10.62 4.00 16.05
CA ALA A 94 -9.33 4.46 16.57
C ALA A 94 -8.17 4.27 15.58
N GLY A 95 -8.30 3.30 14.67
CA GLY A 95 -7.24 2.90 13.75
C GLY A 95 -7.32 3.55 12.38
N TRP A 96 -6.70 2.86 11.43
CA TRP A 96 -6.58 3.25 10.02
C TRP A 96 -6.84 2.04 9.14
N THR A 97 -7.24 2.29 7.91
CA THR A 97 -7.24 1.31 6.83
C THR A 97 -6.90 2.01 5.51
N VAL A 98 -6.90 1.26 4.41
CA VAL A 98 -6.62 1.79 3.08
C VAL A 98 -7.76 1.48 2.13
N ALA A 99 -7.87 2.31 1.11
CA ALA A 99 -8.57 1.93 -0.09
C ALA A 99 -7.67 1.02 -0.94
N ILE A 100 -8.26 0.33 -1.91
CA ILE A 100 -7.55 -0.67 -2.68
C ILE A 100 -6.38 -0.02 -3.44
N SER A 101 -6.60 1.16 -4.03
CA SER A 101 -5.54 1.98 -4.64
C SER A 101 -5.07 3.07 -3.70
N THR A 102 -3.74 3.23 -3.62
CA THR A 102 -3.09 4.32 -2.88
C THR A 102 -1.98 4.97 -3.70
N ASN A 103 -1.57 6.19 -3.33
CA ASN A 103 -0.51 6.92 -4.01
C ASN A 103 0.56 7.45 -3.01
N PRO A 104 1.74 7.91 -3.50
CA PRO A 104 2.82 8.42 -2.65
C PRO A 104 2.46 9.61 -1.74
N PHE A 105 1.36 10.29 -2.03
CA PHE A 105 0.92 11.51 -1.34
C PHE A 105 -0.21 11.25 -0.34
N GLY A 106 -0.48 9.98 -0.01
CA GLY A 106 -1.49 9.58 0.98
C GLY A 106 -2.92 9.55 0.44
N GLY A 107 -3.07 9.64 -0.89
CA GLY A 107 -4.35 9.48 -1.57
C GLY A 107 -4.85 8.03 -1.48
N ASN A 108 -6.18 7.89 -1.53
CA ASN A 108 -6.91 6.62 -1.48
C ASN A 108 -7.97 6.63 -2.60
N GLY A 109 -8.16 5.53 -3.32
CA GLY A 109 -9.04 5.45 -4.49
C GLY A 109 -9.74 4.11 -4.71
N TRP A 110 -10.54 4.06 -5.78
CA TRP A 110 -11.40 2.94 -6.22
C TRP A 110 -12.45 2.49 -5.20
N TYR A 111 -12.05 1.75 -4.16
CA TYR A 111 -12.96 1.20 -3.16
C TYR A 111 -12.22 0.96 -1.84
N TRP A 112 -12.95 0.94 -0.73
CA TRP A 112 -12.34 0.69 0.58
C TRP A 112 -12.01 -0.79 0.76
N HIS A 113 -10.83 -1.05 1.32
CA HIS A 113 -10.38 -2.38 1.72
C HIS A 113 -10.20 -2.40 3.24
N PRO A 114 -11.25 -2.64 4.05
CA PRO A 114 -11.17 -2.53 5.50
C PRO A 114 -10.06 -3.37 6.16
N ALA A 115 -9.71 -4.51 5.56
CA ALA A 115 -8.64 -5.40 6.01
C ALA A 115 -7.25 -5.09 5.40
N GLY A 116 -7.13 -4.05 4.57
CA GLY A 116 -5.89 -3.74 3.85
C GLY A 116 -4.74 -3.39 4.78
N ASN A 117 -5.02 -2.70 5.89
CA ASN A 117 -4.03 -2.46 6.95
C ASN A 117 -3.47 -3.77 7.54
N ALA A 118 -4.32 -4.78 7.79
CA ALA A 118 -3.92 -6.04 8.38
C ALA A 118 -2.99 -6.81 7.42
N TRP A 119 -3.31 -6.83 6.13
CA TRP A 119 -2.46 -7.49 5.13
C TRP A 119 -1.16 -6.72 4.86
N LEU A 120 -1.18 -5.39 4.92
CA LEU A 120 0.06 -4.60 4.91
C LEU A 120 0.93 -4.95 6.13
N CYS A 121 0.35 -5.03 7.33
CA CYS A 121 1.09 -5.44 8.52
C CYS A 121 1.63 -6.87 8.41
N ASP A 122 0.88 -7.80 7.82
CA ASP A 122 1.35 -9.17 7.54
C ASP A 122 2.54 -9.20 6.58
N SER A 123 2.59 -8.26 5.62
CA SER A 123 3.75 -8.12 4.72
C SER A 123 4.97 -7.47 5.38
N LEU A 124 4.79 -6.83 6.54
CA LEU A 124 5.84 -6.11 7.28
C LEU A 124 6.37 -6.88 8.50
N TRP A 125 5.69 -7.96 8.90
CA TRP A 125 6.02 -8.79 10.07
C TRP A 125 6.90 -9.97 9.68
#